data_AF-A0A1Y1NFP8-F1
#
_entry.id   AF-A0A1Y1NFP8-F1
#
_cell.length_a   1.000
_cell.length_b   1.000
_cell.length_c   1.000
_cell.angle_alpha   90.00
_cell.angle_beta   90.00
_cell.angle_gamma   90.00
#
_symmetry.space_group_name_H-M   'P 1'
#
loop_
_entity.id
_entity.type
_entity.pdbx_description
1 polymer ?
#
loop_
_entity_poly.entity_id
_entity_poly.type
_entity_poly.pdbx_seq_one_letter_code
_entity_poly.pdbx_strand_id
1 'polypeptide(L)'
;ENFIDKINNQDFPQILRQLQYLINKRHKNNQHIHFLITAKRLKITPKFLQIKLPKNKYSITETSNIHQTLLRKEIKQQHKNRTLIHTKLKYLHRTLTQRLHHIEYETLIRDLEEEVKNDNYELDRKRNKKLQTLIYNHQHNNHGPPENQRYNQTKRRIIIPTNKNQPTTYDNKHQFPQRFTNLSNITLNEEETKLLNIGHKFAPTPSSFSHIQLAIELESQLLKQPQLYQNIKEDLIKTINKQVSNCRYTNHNNIMLPKHKIHNTIKLLKQKIDTQDLIVTSADKNAGLVILNKIDYINKTLQFFDENNITEIPKNPINKFSNKVNKTILESKTTLEKLNSNPFIIKNRNPQTPFLYSILKLHKQNHPIRPITASYESPTYKLAKFLNHTLTQLLQYKSHQSIKNSTQLIHNINKITPLQPNSIMISFDIVNLYTNIPIHNTLSILSDILYNHDSFRKNFKLNPIDIQNLLKLFDLTTQQNFFTFNSKYYQNARRPPYGFTHQWNSSQHFH
;
A
#
# COMPACT_ATOMS: atom_id res chain seq x y z
N GLU A 1 -0.23 13.85 -41.40
CA GLU A 1 1.10 13.22 -41.26
C GLU A 1 1.68 13.26 -39.84
N ASN A 2 2.13 14.39 -39.26
CA ASN A 2 2.89 14.43 -37.97
C ASN A 2 2.37 13.61 -36.76
N PHE A 3 1.08 13.27 -36.69
CA PHE A 3 0.52 12.41 -35.64
C PHE A 3 0.79 10.92 -35.89
N ILE A 4 0.80 10.51 -37.15
CA ILE A 4 1.03 9.14 -37.61
C ILE A 4 2.51 8.77 -37.39
N ASP A 5 3.42 9.64 -37.81
CA ASP A 5 4.87 9.43 -37.66
C ASP A 5 5.30 9.31 -36.18
N LYS A 6 4.61 10.04 -35.30
CA LYS A 6 4.82 9.96 -33.85
C LYS A 6 4.33 8.65 -33.25
N ILE A 7 3.26 8.04 -33.76
CA ILE A 7 2.71 6.81 -33.19
C ILE A 7 3.53 5.58 -33.59
N ASN A 8 4.06 5.55 -34.82
CA ASN A 8 4.86 4.43 -35.30
C ASN A 8 6.15 4.23 -34.49
N ASN A 9 6.68 5.30 -33.89
CA ASN A 9 7.91 5.30 -33.09
C ASN A 9 7.67 5.20 -31.56
N GLN A 10 6.45 4.91 -31.11
CA GLN A 10 6.09 4.91 -29.69
C GLN A 10 5.93 3.50 -29.08
N ASP A 11 6.41 3.35 -27.85
CA ASP A 11 6.20 2.16 -27.03
C ASP A 11 4.73 1.98 -26.67
N PHE A 12 4.32 0.73 -26.45
CA PHE A 12 2.94 0.36 -26.14
C PHE A 12 2.30 1.16 -24.98
N PRO A 13 2.97 1.42 -23.84
CA PRO A 13 2.42 2.25 -22.76
C PRO A 13 2.19 3.72 -23.14
N GLN A 14 2.92 4.24 -24.13
CA GLN A 14 2.73 5.61 -24.61
C GLN A 14 1.49 5.70 -25.52
N ILE A 15 1.29 4.68 -26.36
CA ILE A 15 0.11 4.52 -27.21
C ILE A 15 -1.16 4.44 -26.33
N LEU A 16 -1.13 3.67 -25.23
CA LEU A 16 -2.25 3.58 -24.27
C LEU A 16 -2.58 4.92 -23.60
N ARG A 17 -1.57 5.68 -23.17
CA ARG A 17 -1.78 7.04 -22.60
C ARG A 17 -2.38 7.99 -23.62
N GLN A 18 -1.96 7.90 -24.88
CA GLN A 18 -2.50 8.71 -25.96
C GLN A 18 -3.94 8.34 -26.31
N LEU A 19 -4.28 7.05 -26.25
CA LEU A 19 -5.65 6.54 -26.38
C LEU A 19 -6.55 7.12 -25.28
N GLN A 20 -6.16 6.99 -24.01
CA GLN A 20 -6.91 7.54 -22.87
C GLN A 20 -7.12 9.05 -22.99
N TYR A 21 -6.08 9.80 -23.37
CA TYR A 21 -6.17 11.24 -23.62
C TYR A 21 -7.20 11.58 -24.71
N LEU A 22 -7.20 10.85 -25.83
CA LEU A 22 -8.13 11.09 -26.93
C LEU A 22 -9.58 10.69 -26.60
N ILE A 23 -9.78 9.61 -25.83
CA ILE A 23 -11.12 9.20 -25.33
C ILE A 23 -11.67 10.29 -24.40
N ASN A 24 -10.87 10.81 -23.47
CA ASN A 24 -11.25 11.92 -22.59
C ASN A 24 -11.56 13.20 -23.39
N LYS A 25 -10.74 13.52 -24.40
CA LYS A 25 -10.97 14.66 -25.29
C LYS A 25 -12.27 14.50 -26.10
N ARG A 26 -12.58 13.30 -26.58
CA ARG A 26 -13.84 12.97 -27.27
C ARG A 26 -15.03 13.17 -26.34
N HIS A 27 -14.97 12.65 -25.11
CA HIS A 27 -16.03 12.82 -24.11
C HIS A 27 -16.32 14.30 -23.84
N LYS A 28 -15.29 15.09 -23.54
CA LYS A 28 -15.43 16.53 -23.28
C LYS A 28 -15.99 17.30 -24.47
N ASN A 29 -15.58 16.96 -25.69
CA ASN A 29 -16.09 17.58 -26.91
C ASN A 29 -17.56 17.22 -27.17
N ASN A 30 -17.97 15.96 -26.95
CA ASN A 30 -19.38 15.54 -27.05
C ASN A 30 -20.27 16.28 -26.05
N GLN A 31 -19.83 16.42 -24.79
CA GLN A 31 -20.55 17.18 -23.78
C GLN A 31 -20.68 18.67 -24.14
N HIS A 32 -19.63 19.24 -24.75
CA HIS A 32 -19.67 20.63 -25.23
C HIS A 32 -20.65 20.81 -26.40
N ILE A 33 -20.63 19.89 -27.37
CA ILE A 33 -21.59 19.88 -28.48
C ILE A 33 -23.02 19.76 -27.94
N HIS A 34 -23.28 18.83 -27.01
CA HIS A 34 -24.59 18.68 -26.38
C HIS A 34 -25.05 20.00 -25.76
N PHE A 35 -24.20 20.64 -24.93
CA PHE A 35 -24.50 21.94 -24.33
C PHE A 35 -24.84 23.03 -25.37
N LEU A 36 -24.05 23.15 -26.45
CA LEU A 36 -24.27 24.16 -27.49
C LEU A 36 -25.54 23.90 -28.31
N ILE A 37 -25.84 22.64 -28.62
CA ILE A 37 -27.07 22.26 -29.33
C ILE A 37 -28.29 22.56 -28.46
N THR A 38 -28.23 22.24 -27.15
CA THR A 38 -29.33 22.56 -26.23
C THR A 38 -29.51 24.07 -26.09
N ALA A 39 -28.43 24.84 -25.99
CA ALA A 39 -28.47 26.30 -25.97
C ALA A 39 -29.11 26.87 -27.25
N LYS A 40 -28.77 26.32 -28.42
CA LYS A 40 -29.36 26.71 -29.71
C LYS A 40 -30.87 26.40 -29.76
N ARG A 41 -31.28 25.20 -29.33
CA ARG A 41 -32.69 24.79 -29.30
C ARG A 41 -33.53 25.72 -28.43
N LEU A 42 -32.97 26.17 -27.32
CA LEU A 42 -33.65 27.03 -26.35
C LEU A 42 -33.47 28.53 -26.63
N LYS A 43 -32.80 28.92 -27.74
CA LYS A 43 -32.47 30.33 -28.06
C LYS A 43 -31.70 31.06 -26.93
N ILE A 44 -30.93 30.32 -26.14
CA ILE A 44 -30.09 30.86 -25.05
C ILE A 44 -28.67 31.05 -25.55
N THR A 45 -28.07 32.22 -25.30
CA THR A 45 -26.68 32.51 -25.64
C THR A 45 -25.77 32.23 -24.43
N PRO A 46 -24.83 31.28 -24.51
CA PRO A 46 -23.89 31.02 -23.41
C PRO A 46 -23.03 32.24 -23.09
N LYS A 47 -22.76 32.49 -21.80
CA LYS A 47 -21.98 33.66 -21.34
C LYS A 47 -20.63 33.86 -22.04
N PHE A 48 -19.95 32.79 -22.46
CA PHE A 48 -18.65 32.89 -23.15
C PHE A 48 -18.76 33.26 -24.63
N LEU A 49 -19.96 33.20 -25.22
CA LEU A 49 -20.26 33.67 -26.58
C LEU A 49 -20.95 35.04 -26.58
N GLN A 50 -21.23 35.60 -25.40
CA GLN A 50 -21.85 36.92 -25.26
C GLN A 50 -20.79 38.00 -25.46
N ILE A 51 -20.86 38.68 -26.60
CA ILE A 51 -20.03 39.84 -26.91
C ILE A 51 -20.82 41.11 -26.53
N LYS A 52 -20.18 42.04 -25.82
CA LYS A 52 -20.75 43.36 -25.50
C LYS A 52 -20.71 44.23 -26.76
N LEU A 53 -21.85 44.45 -27.41
CA LEU A 53 -21.98 45.35 -28.55
C LEU A 53 -22.45 46.75 -28.11
N PRO A 54 -22.00 47.84 -28.75
CA PRO A 54 -22.45 49.19 -28.42
C PRO A 54 -23.95 49.35 -28.66
N LYS A 55 -24.71 49.68 -27.60
CA LYS A 55 -26.18 49.80 -27.63
C LYS A 55 -26.68 50.87 -28.62
N ASN A 56 -25.84 51.85 -28.96
CA ASN A 56 -26.18 52.96 -29.85
C ASN A 56 -26.06 52.60 -31.35
N LYS A 57 -25.49 51.44 -31.70
CA LYS A 57 -25.24 51.02 -33.09
C LYS A 57 -25.94 49.74 -33.53
N TYR A 58 -26.45 48.93 -32.59
CA TYR A 58 -27.07 47.63 -32.90
C TYR A 58 -28.38 47.48 -32.14
N SER A 59 -29.44 47.13 -32.85
CA SER A 59 -30.72 46.77 -32.25
C SER A 59 -30.62 45.46 -31.45
N ILE A 60 -31.60 45.24 -30.57
CA ILE A 60 -31.71 44.02 -29.75
C ILE A 60 -31.85 42.77 -30.66
N THR A 61 -32.55 42.91 -31.78
CA THR A 61 -32.76 41.86 -32.78
C THR A 61 -31.47 41.54 -33.55
N GLU A 62 -30.71 42.55 -33.99
CA GLU A 62 -29.40 42.36 -34.64
C GLU A 62 -28.37 41.72 -33.71
N THR A 63 -28.35 42.14 -32.44
CA THR A 63 -27.47 41.55 -31.41
C THR A 63 -27.77 40.06 -31.21
N SER A 64 -29.06 39.69 -31.15
CA SER A 64 -29.50 38.30 -31.06
C SER A 64 -29.10 37.47 -32.28
N ASN A 65 -29.25 38.04 -33.49
CA ASN A 65 -28.86 37.39 -34.74
C ASN A 65 -27.34 37.15 -34.84
N ILE A 66 -26.53 38.10 -34.38
CA ILE A 66 -25.07 37.96 -34.31
C ILE A 66 -24.68 36.84 -33.34
N HIS A 67 -25.25 36.80 -32.14
CA HIS A 67 -24.95 35.73 -31.17
C HIS A 67 -25.42 34.35 -31.63
N GLN A 68 -26.55 34.25 -32.33
CA GLN A 68 -26.99 33.00 -32.96
C GLN A 68 -26.05 32.54 -34.07
N THR A 69 -25.50 33.48 -34.85
CA THR A 69 -24.52 33.17 -35.90
C THR A 69 -23.21 32.68 -35.32
N LEU A 70 -22.72 33.30 -34.22
CA LEU A 70 -21.56 32.84 -33.47
C LEU A 70 -21.77 31.45 -32.88
N LEU A 71 -22.95 31.19 -32.32
CA LEU A 71 -23.30 29.87 -31.79
C LEU A 71 -23.28 28.79 -32.89
N ARG A 72 -23.78 29.08 -34.08
CA ARG A 72 -23.72 28.16 -35.24
C ARG A 72 -22.28 27.91 -35.69
N LYS A 73 -21.43 28.94 -35.73
CA LYS A 73 -20.00 28.80 -36.07
C LYS A 73 -19.26 27.94 -35.04
N GLU A 74 -19.53 28.15 -33.76
CA GLU A 74 -18.92 27.37 -32.66
C GLU A 74 -19.34 25.89 -32.72
N ILE A 75 -20.62 25.60 -32.95
CA ILE A 75 -21.11 24.22 -33.16
C ILE A 75 -20.37 23.56 -34.34
N LYS A 76 -20.25 24.27 -35.47
CA LYS A 76 -19.53 23.76 -36.65
C LYS A 76 -18.05 23.47 -36.33
N GLN A 77 -17.40 24.34 -35.56
CA GLN A 77 -16.02 24.15 -35.13
C GLN A 77 -15.86 22.94 -34.20
N GLN A 78 -16.77 22.75 -33.24
CA GLN A 78 -16.72 21.60 -32.35
C GLN A 78 -16.98 20.28 -33.08
N HIS A 79 -17.83 20.26 -34.10
CA HIS A 79 -17.99 19.09 -34.98
C HIS A 79 -16.73 18.79 -35.80
N LYS A 80 -16.03 19.81 -36.34
CA LYS A 80 -14.73 19.61 -37.01
C LYS A 80 -13.69 19.00 -36.05
N ASN A 81 -13.64 19.50 -34.81
CA ASN A 81 -12.78 18.94 -33.76
C ASN A 81 -13.11 17.48 -33.47
N ARG A 82 -14.41 17.12 -33.42
CA ARG A 82 -14.85 15.74 -33.23
C ARG A 82 -14.37 14.82 -34.35
N THR A 83 -14.51 15.25 -35.60
CA THR A 83 -14.04 14.49 -36.76
C THR A 83 -12.54 14.25 -36.67
N LEU A 84 -11.74 15.27 -36.33
CA LEU A 84 -10.30 15.11 -36.17
C LEU A 84 -9.94 14.12 -35.05
N ILE A 85 -10.66 14.15 -33.92
CA ILE A 85 -10.47 13.19 -32.81
C ILE A 85 -10.82 11.77 -33.25
N HIS A 86 -11.93 11.58 -33.99
CA HIS A 86 -12.32 10.27 -34.51
C HIS A 86 -11.30 9.72 -35.51
N THR A 87 -10.76 10.54 -36.40
CA THR A 87 -9.70 10.11 -37.33
C THR A 87 -8.47 9.62 -36.58
N LYS A 88 -8.07 10.32 -35.50
CA LYS A 88 -6.94 9.92 -34.65
C LYS A 88 -7.22 8.62 -33.88
N LEU A 89 -8.42 8.47 -33.33
CA LEU A 89 -8.84 7.24 -32.65
C LEU A 89 -8.91 6.04 -33.60
N LYS A 90 -9.40 6.25 -34.83
CA LYS A 90 -9.44 5.20 -35.87
C LYS A 90 -8.04 4.73 -36.25
N TYR A 91 -7.07 5.64 -36.29
CA TYR A 91 -5.68 5.28 -36.53
C TYR A 91 -5.11 4.43 -35.38
N LEU A 92 -5.29 4.88 -34.13
CA LEU A 92 -4.86 4.11 -32.95
C LEU A 92 -5.54 2.75 -32.86
N HIS A 93 -6.81 2.64 -33.21
CA HIS A 93 -7.53 1.37 -33.28
C HIS A 93 -6.81 0.39 -34.21
N ARG A 94 -6.45 0.81 -35.43
CA ARG A 94 -5.73 -0.04 -36.38
C ARG A 94 -4.36 -0.47 -35.86
N THR A 95 -3.62 0.43 -35.21
CA THR A 95 -2.31 0.11 -34.62
C THR A 95 -2.43 -0.85 -33.43
N LEU A 96 -3.47 -0.72 -32.62
CA LEU A 96 -3.69 -1.54 -31.44
C LEU A 96 -4.23 -2.92 -31.78
N THR A 97 -5.14 -3.05 -32.75
CA THR A 97 -5.64 -4.37 -33.19
C THR A 97 -4.60 -5.20 -33.94
N GLN A 98 -3.50 -4.59 -34.39
CA GLN A 98 -2.31 -5.31 -34.88
C GLN A 98 -1.43 -5.88 -33.75
N ARG A 99 -1.54 -5.34 -32.52
CA ARG A 99 -0.69 -5.70 -31.37
C ARG A 99 -1.43 -6.46 -30.27
N LEU A 100 -2.76 -6.35 -30.23
CA LEU A 100 -3.63 -6.93 -29.21
C LEU A 100 -4.65 -7.86 -29.84
N HIS A 101 -5.05 -8.89 -29.10
CA HIS A 101 -6.18 -9.72 -29.50
C HIS A 101 -7.48 -8.89 -29.44
N HIS A 102 -8.44 -9.18 -30.33
CA HIS A 102 -9.72 -8.45 -30.41
C HIS A 102 -10.42 -8.32 -29.05
N ILE A 103 -10.45 -9.41 -28.27
CA ILE A 103 -11.09 -9.43 -26.94
C ILE A 103 -10.38 -8.48 -25.98
N GLU A 104 -9.05 -8.44 -25.97
CA GLU A 104 -8.26 -7.58 -25.09
C GLU A 104 -8.48 -6.11 -25.43
N TYR A 105 -8.55 -5.79 -26.72
CA TYR A 105 -8.84 -4.45 -27.19
C TYR A 105 -10.25 -3.98 -26.77
N GLU A 106 -11.27 -4.81 -26.95
CA GLU A 106 -12.65 -4.47 -26.57
C GLU A 106 -12.79 -4.28 -25.05
N THR A 107 -12.17 -5.13 -24.24
CA THR A 107 -12.15 -4.95 -22.78
C THR A 107 -11.44 -3.67 -22.38
N LEU A 108 -10.28 -3.39 -22.98
CA LEU A 108 -9.48 -2.20 -22.70
C LEU A 108 -10.26 -0.92 -23.03
N ILE A 109 -10.91 -0.86 -24.19
CA ILE A 109 -11.68 0.32 -24.59
C ILE A 109 -12.87 0.54 -23.68
N ARG A 110 -13.61 -0.53 -23.34
CA ARG A 110 -14.77 -0.43 -22.44
C ARG A 110 -14.36 0.10 -21.07
N ASP A 111 -13.28 -0.43 -20.51
CA ASP A 111 -12.80 -0.05 -19.18
C ASP A 111 -12.29 1.41 -19.19
N LEU A 112 -11.58 1.82 -20.24
CA LEU A 112 -11.13 3.21 -20.43
C LEU A 112 -12.29 4.19 -20.62
N GLU A 113 -13.33 3.81 -21.36
CA GLU A 113 -14.52 4.65 -21.54
C GLU A 113 -15.30 4.82 -20.23
N GLU A 114 -15.39 3.77 -19.42
CA GLU A 114 -16.03 3.83 -18.10
C GLU A 114 -15.22 4.69 -17.12
N GLU A 115 -13.90 4.56 -17.11
CA GLU A 115 -12.99 5.40 -16.32
C GLU A 115 -13.16 6.88 -16.68
N VAL A 116 -13.10 7.22 -17.96
CA VAL A 116 -13.27 8.60 -18.44
C VAL A 116 -14.63 9.17 -18.06
N LYS A 117 -15.69 8.37 -18.10
CA LYS A 117 -17.04 8.80 -17.69
C LYS A 117 -17.10 9.07 -16.19
N ASN A 118 -16.46 8.23 -15.38
CA ASN A 118 -16.40 8.39 -13.92
C ASN A 118 -15.59 9.64 -13.54
N ASP A 119 -14.42 9.84 -14.15
CA ASP A 119 -13.54 11.00 -13.91
C ASP A 119 -14.23 12.33 -14.22
N ASN A 120 -15.04 12.37 -15.28
CA ASN A 120 -15.74 13.59 -15.69
C ASN A 120 -17.12 13.75 -15.04
N TYR A 121 -17.59 12.81 -14.21
CA TYR A 121 -18.94 12.82 -13.64
C TYR A 121 -19.31 14.13 -12.92
N GLU A 122 -18.44 14.61 -12.02
CA GLU A 122 -18.68 15.85 -11.27
C GLU A 122 -18.68 17.09 -12.19
N LEU A 123 -17.82 17.10 -13.22
CA LEU A 123 -17.78 18.19 -14.21
C LEU A 123 -19.05 18.19 -15.07
N ASP A 124 -19.53 17.02 -15.47
CA ASP A 124 -20.76 16.85 -16.25
C ASP A 124 -21.99 17.23 -15.41
N ARG A 125 -22.02 16.85 -14.13
CA ARG A 125 -23.05 17.27 -13.17
C ARG A 125 -23.09 18.79 -13.03
N LYS A 126 -21.94 19.45 -12.87
CA LYS A 126 -21.83 20.92 -12.80
C LYS A 126 -22.31 21.59 -14.09
N ARG A 127 -21.95 21.05 -15.26
CA ARG A 127 -22.41 21.54 -16.57
C ARG A 127 -23.92 21.41 -16.73
N ASN A 128 -24.48 20.26 -16.36
CA ASN A 128 -25.93 20.04 -16.39
C ASN A 128 -26.66 20.98 -15.43
N LYS A 129 -26.13 21.20 -14.23
CA LYS A 129 -26.69 22.19 -13.29
C LYS A 129 -26.67 23.61 -13.89
N LYS A 130 -25.58 24.01 -14.54
CA LYS A 130 -25.46 25.30 -15.23
C LYS A 130 -26.45 25.43 -16.39
N LEU A 131 -26.64 24.37 -17.16
CA LEU A 131 -27.66 24.30 -18.21
C LEU A 131 -29.06 24.48 -17.62
N GLN A 132 -29.39 23.79 -16.52
CA GLN A 132 -30.68 23.91 -15.83
C GLN A 132 -30.90 25.32 -15.26
N THR A 133 -29.87 25.95 -14.69
CA THR A 133 -29.98 27.36 -14.25
C THR A 133 -30.20 28.31 -15.42
N LEU A 134 -29.57 28.08 -16.57
CA LEU A 134 -29.81 28.88 -17.77
C LEU A 134 -31.22 28.69 -18.33
N ILE A 135 -31.73 27.46 -18.30
CA ILE A 135 -33.12 27.13 -18.66
C ILE A 135 -34.09 27.87 -17.74
N TYR A 136 -33.91 27.76 -16.43
CA TYR A 136 -34.74 28.40 -15.42
C TYR A 136 -34.77 29.93 -15.59
N ASN A 137 -33.60 30.56 -15.74
CA ASN A 137 -33.51 32.00 -15.94
C ASN A 137 -34.14 32.47 -17.26
N HIS A 138 -34.10 31.64 -18.31
CA HIS A 138 -34.76 31.96 -19.59
C HIS A 138 -36.28 31.82 -19.50
N GLN A 139 -36.78 30.82 -18.76
CA GLN A 139 -38.21 30.57 -18.55
C GLN A 139 -38.86 31.60 -17.59
N HIS A 140 -38.11 32.17 -16.65
CA HIS A 140 -38.63 33.06 -15.60
C HIS A 140 -38.30 34.55 -15.75
N ASN A 141 -37.88 34.99 -16.94
CA ASN A 141 -37.59 36.42 -17.22
C ASN A 141 -38.83 37.35 -17.21
N ASN A 142 -39.97 36.95 -16.63
CA ASN A 142 -41.12 37.85 -16.43
C ASN A 142 -41.51 38.10 -14.96
N HIS A 143 -40.89 37.50 -13.94
CA HIS A 143 -41.08 37.97 -12.56
C HIS A 143 -39.81 37.77 -11.73
N GLY A 144 -39.55 38.74 -10.84
CA GLY A 144 -38.36 38.83 -9.99
C GLY A 144 -38.14 37.61 -9.08
N PRO A 145 -37.01 37.59 -8.34
CA PRO A 145 -36.62 36.41 -7.58
C PRO A 145 -37.66 36.12 -6.50
N PRO A 146 -38.10 34.87 -6.30
CA PRO A 146 -39.02 34.59 -5.22
C PRO A 146 -38.27 34.64 -3.89
N GLU A 147 -38.79 35.45 -2.98
CA GLU A 147 -38.53 35.35 -1.55
C GLU A 147 -38.81 33.94 -1.02
N ASN A 148 -38.08 33.60 0.04
CA ASN A 148 -38.22 32.43 0.88
C ASN A 148 -39.60 31.78 0.88
N GLN A 149 -39.73 30.63 0.23
CA GLN A 149 -40.71 29.62 0.63
C GLN A 149 -40.02 28.27 0.84
N ARG A 150 -39.90 27.91 2.13
CA ARG A 150 -39.76 26.53 2.59
C ARG A 150 -40.85 25.70 1.90
N TYR A 151 -40.46 24.88 0.92
CA TYR A 151 -41.32 23.80 0.43
C TYR A 151 -40.81 22.45 0.90
N ASN A 152 -41.68 21.84 1.69
CA ASN A 152 -41.60 20.56 2.36
C ASN A 152 -41.04 19.43 1.48
N GLN A 153 -39.94 18.82 1.93
CA GLN A 153 -39.56 17.48 1.51
C GLN A 153 -40.50 16.47 2.19
N THR A 154 -41.66 16.24 1.58
CA THR A 154 -42.47 15.06 1.87
C THR A 154 -41.74 13.82 1.36
N LYS A 155 -41.35 12.99 2.34
CA LYS A 155 -40.87 11.62 2.18
C LYS A 155 -41.76 10.87 1.18
N ARG A 156 -41.21 10.48 0.03
CA ARG A 156 -41.76 9.35 -0.73
C ARG A 156 -41.54 8.10 0.12
N ARG A 157 -42.61 7.62 0.76
CA ARG A 157 -42.70 6.27 1.32
C ARG A 157 -42.43 5.28 0.18
N ILE A 158 -41.26 4.66 0.19
CA ILE A 158 -41.06 3.36 -0.44
C ILE A 158 -41.69 2.37 0.54
N ILE A 159 -42.79 1.74 0.13
CA ILE A 159 -43.37 0.61 0.86
C ILE A 159 -42.40 -0.55 0.65
N ILE A 160 -41.60 -0.84 1.67
CA ILE A 160 -40.82 -2.06 1.79
C ILE A 160 -41.73 -3.07 2.48
N PRO A 161 -41.93 -4.28 1.93
CA PRO A 161 -42.68 -5.33 2.61
C PRO A 161 -42.00 -5.64 3.94
N THR A 162 -42.79 -5.67 5.01
CA THR A 162 -42.38 -6.07 6.35
C THR A 162 -41.76 -7.45 6.31
N ASN A 163 -40.45 -7.55 6.59
CA ASN A 163 -39.90 -8.72 7.23
C ASN A 163 -39.04 -8.29 8.41
N LYS A 164 -39.44 -8.83 9.57
CA LYS A 164 -38.84 -8.68 10.88
C LYS A 164 -37.35 -9.00 10.79
N ASN A 165 -36.50 -8.07 11.24
CA ASN A 165 -35.26 -8.31 11.98
C ASN A 165 -34.61 -6.94 12.26
N GLN A 166 -34.91 -6.39 13.45
CA GLN A 166 -34.21 -5.21 13.99
C GLN A 166 -32.77 -5.62 14.35
N PRO A 167 -31.73 -4.89 13.91
CA PRO A 167 -30.41 -5.01 14.51
C PRO A 167 -30.41 -4.22 15.82
N THR A 168 -30.15 -4.93 16.92
CA THR A 168 -29.96 -4.38 18.25
C THR A 168 -28.82 -3.36 18.27
N THR A 169 -29.10 -2.19 18.85
CA THR A 169 -28.09 -1.16 19.13
C THR A 169 -27.13 -1.67 20.20
N TYR A 170 -25.92 -2.04 19.81
CA TYR A 170 -24.83 -2.25 20.76
C TYR A 170 -24.35 -0.90 21.30
N ASP A 171 -24.43 -0.75 22.63
CA ASP A 171 -23.81 0.33 23.38
C ASP A 171 -22.29 0.36 23.12
N ASN A 172 -21.81 1.36 22.38
CA ASN A 172 -20.39 1.64 22.17
C ASN A 172 -19.76 2.27 23.43
N LYS A 173 -19.63 1.50 24.51
CA LYS A 173 -18.89 1.89 25.73
C LYS A 173 -17.47 1.32 25.81
N HIS A 174 -16.96 0.66 24.78
CA HIS A 174 -15.57 0.20 24.77
C HIS A 174 -14.63 1.35 24.36
N GLN A 175 -14.12 2.11 25.33
CA GLN A 175 -13.01 3.05 25.09
C GLN A 175 -11.72 2.25 24.91
N PHE A 176 -11.11 2.33 23.73
CA PHE A 176 -9.77 1.79 23.55
C PHE A 176 -8.78 2.61 24.39
N PRO A 177 -7.80 1.96 25.05
CA PRO A 177 -6.75 2.66 25.78
C PRO A 177 -5.98 3.57 24.82
N GLN A 178 -5.48 4.69 25.33
CA GLN A 178 -4.68 5.64 24.54
C GLN A 178 -3.53 4.92 23.85
N ARG A 179 -3.44 5.09 22.53
CA ARG A 179 -2.44 4.44 21.68
C ARG A 179 -1.35 5.43 21.24
N PHE A 180 -1.32 6.62 21.83
CA PHE A 180 -0.31 7.61 21.55
C PHE A 180 0.31 8.11 22.84
N THR A 181 1.63 8.21 22.87
CA THR A 181 2.39 8.75 23.99
C THR A 181 3.34 9.82 23.48
N ASN A 182 3.22 11.03 24.02
CA ASN A 182 4.14 12.12 23.73
C ASN A 182 5.21 12.18 24.82
N LEU A 183 6.47 11.91 24.46
CA LEU A 183 7.65 12.05 25.31
C LEU A 183 8.55 13.21 24.85
N SER A 184 8.07 14.02 23.90
CA SER A 184 8.78 15.21 23.41
C SER A 184 8.32 16.47 24.14
N ASN A 185 9.04 17.57 23.91
CA ASN A 185 8.74 18.87 24.53
C ASN A 185 7.64 19.66 23.80
N ILE A 186 6.90 19.04 22.87
CA ILE A 186 6.00 19.74 21.95
C ILE A 186 4.55 19.54 22.34
N THR A 187 3.78 20.60 22.20
CA THR A 187 2.32 20.58 22.33
C THR A 187 1.67 20.23 20.99
N LEU A 188 0.97 19.09 20.96
CA LEU A 188 0.15 18.69 19.83
C LEU A 188 -1.27 19.20 20.00
N ASN A 189 -1.91 19.59 18.90
CA ASN A 189 -3.31 19.99 18.96
C ASN A 189 -4.23 18.76 19.11
N GLU A 190 -5.50 18.99 19.41
CA GLU A 190 -6.46 17.91 19.67
C GLU A 190 -6.72 17.04 18.43
N GLU A 191 -6.69 17.61 17.23
CA GLU A 191 -6.87 16.87 15.97
C GLU A 191 -5.68 15.94 15.68
N GLU A 192 -4.46 16.43 15.89
CA GLU A 192 -3.21 15.68 15.78
C GLU A 192 -3.18 14.52 16.77
N THR A 193 -3.55 14.78 18.02
CA THR A 193 -3.59 13.78 19.09
C THR A 193 -4.65 12.71 18.81
N LYS A 194 -5.83 13.11 18.31
CA LYS A 194 -6.88 12.16 17.90
C LYS A 194 -6.41 11.28 16.74
N LEU A 195 -5.73 11.85 15.75
CA LEU A 195 -5.20 11.10 14.62
C LEU A 195 -4.10 10.10 15.03
N LEU A 196 -3.17 10.51 15.89
CA LEU A 196 -2.10 9.63 16.39
C LEU A 196 -2.66 8.50 17.27
N ASN A 197 -3.74 8.75 18.03
CA ASN A 197 -4.40 7.73 18.84
C ASN A 197 -5.13 6.65 18.04
N ILE A 198 -5.37 6.85 16.73
CA ILE A 198 -5.88 5.77 15.87
C ILE A 198 -4.84 4.65 15.75
N GLY A 199 -3.55 5.01 15.83
CA GLY A 199 -2.40 4.10 15.85
C GLY A 199 -1.77 3.87 14.47
N HIS A 200 -0.56 3.31 14.47
CA HIS A 200 0.26 3.15 13.25
C HIS A 200 -0.32 2.18 12.21
N LYS A 201 -1.26 1.31 12.60
CA LYS A 201 -1.96 0.37 11.70
C LYS A 201 -3.09 1.03 10.91
N PHE A 202 -3.40 2.28 11.22
CA PHE A 202 -4.41 3.02 10.47
C PHE A 202 -3.84 3.46 9.12
N ALA A 203 -4.36 2.89 8.04
CA ALA A 203 -4.06 3.34 6.69
C ALA A 203 -5.09 4.41 6.27
N PRO A 204 -4.67 5.69 6.12
CA PRO A 204 -5.57 6.70 5.57
C PRO A 204 -5.93 6.30 4.14
N THR A 205 -7.21 6.45 3.76
CA THR A 205 -7.62 6.19 2.37
C THR A 205 -6.82 7.08 1.43
N PRO A 206 -6.19 6.54 0.37
CA PRO A 206 -5.37 7.32 -0.53
C PRO A 206 -6.19 8.46 -1.15
N SER A 207 -5.57 9.63 -1.33
CA SER A 207 -6.20 10.81 -1.93
C SER A 207 -6.69 10.55 -3.36
N SER A 208 -6.08 9.59 -4.05
CA SER A 208 -6.46 9.07 -5.36
C SER A 208 -6.40 7.55 -5.34
N PHE A 209 -7.53 6.88 -5.57
CA PHE A 209 -7.59 5.43 -5.69
C PHE A 209 -7.55 5.05 -7.17
N SER A 210 -6.49 4.37 -7.61
CA SER A 210 -6.41 3.82 -8.97
C SER A 210 -6.82 2.35 -8.93
N HIS A 211 -7.98 2.05 -9.52
CA HIS A 211 -8.46 0.67 -9.70
C HIS A 211 -7.46 -0.17 -10.52
N ILE A 212 -6.74 0.48 -11.45
CA ILE A 212 -5.73 -0.13 -12.32
C ILE A 212 -4.50 -0.55 -11.48
N GLN A 213 -4.01 0.32 -10.60
CA GLN A 213 -2.88 0.00 -9.73
C GLN A 213 -3.19 -1.21 -8.82
N LEU A 214 -4.39 -1.22 -8.23
CA LEU A 214 -4.85 -2.35 -7.41
C LEU A 214 -4.96 -3.64 -8.24
N ALA A 215 -5.52 -3.56 -9.45
CA ALA A 215 -5.65 -4.72 -10.34
C ALA A 215 -4.27 -5.29 -10.72
N ILE A 216 -3.30 -4.43 -11.05
CA ILE A 216 -1.92 -4.83 -11.34
C ILE A 216 -1.26 -5.47 -10.12
N GLU A 217 -1.40 -4.88 -8.93
CA GLU A 217 -0.84 -5.44 -7.69
C GLU A 217 -1.44 -6.80 -7.37
N LEU A 218 -2.77 -6.95 -7.50
CA LEU A 218 -3.47 -8.22 -7.29
C LEU A 218 -3.05 -9.26 -8.33
N GLU A 219 -3.03 -8.91 -9.62
CA GLU A 219 -2.61 -9.80 -10.70
C GLU A 219 -1.16 -10.26 -10.51
N SER A 220 -0.26 -9.35 -10.11
CA SER A 220 1.15 -9.67 -9.83
C SER A 220 1.34 -10.65 -8.67
N GLN A 221 0.44 -10.62 -7.67
CA GLN A 221 0.47 -11.55 -6.54
C GLN A 221 -0.18 -12.89 -6.90
N LEU A 222 -1.26 -12.87 -7.68
CA LEU A 222 -1.95 -14.08 -8.14
C LEU A 222 -1.12 -14.88 -9.16
N LEU A 223 -0.31 -14.21 -9.99
CA LEU A 223 0.65 -14.85 -10.89
C LEU A 223 1.71 -15.67 -10.14
N LYS A 224 2.00 -15.35 -8.86
CA LYS A 224 2.91 -16.14 -8.02
C LYS A 224 2.27 -17.41 -7.46
N GLN A 225 0.95 -17.59 -7.62
CA GLN A 225 0.18 -18.74 -7.14
C GLN A 225 -0.83 -19.21 -8.20
N PRO A 226 -0.37 -19.89 -9.27
CA PRO A 226 -1.20 -20.21 -10.44
C PRO A 226 -2.41 -21.12 -10.14
N GLN A 227 -2.33 -21.95 -9.09
CA GLN A 227 -3.43 -22.85 -8.69
C GLN A 227 -4.67 -22.11 -8.14
N LEU A 228 -4.51 -20.89 -7.61
CA LEU A 228 -5.60 -20.08 -7.05
C LEU A 228 -6.22 -19.12 -8.07
N TYR A 229 -5.59 -18.96 -9.24
CA TYR A 229 -5.90 -17.90 -10.21
C TYR A 229 -7.30 -18.01 -10.81
N GLN A 230 -7.76 -19.22 -11.17
CA GLN A 230 -9.09 -19.36 -11.81
C GLN A 230 -10.25 -19.22 -10.82
N ASN A 231 -10.14 -19.82 -9.63
CA ASN A 231 -11.22 -19.80 -8.64
C ASN A 231 -11.40 -18.42 -7.97
N ILE A 232 -10.31 -17.68 -7.76
CA ILE A 232 -10.35 -16.41 -7.05
C ILE A 232 -10.72 -15.23 -7.97
N LYS A 233 -10.46 -15.31 -9.29
CA LYS A 233 -10.68 -14.20 -10.22
C LYS A 233 -12.15 -13.77 -10.29
N GLU A 234 -13.08 -14.71 -10.36
CA GLU A 234 -14.51 -14.39 -10.43
C GLU A 234 -15.05 -13.80 -9.12
N ASP A 235 -14.64 -14.35 -7.98
CA ASP A 235 -15.06 -13.87 -6.67
C ASP A 235 -14.41 -12.54 -6.30
N LEU A 236 -13.17 -12.29 -6.72
CA LEU A 236 -12.52 -10.98 -6.59
C LEU A 236 -13.20 -9.93 -7.44
N ILE A 237 -13.53 -10.22 -8.70
CA ILE A 237 -14.24 -9.25 -9.56
C ILE A 237 -15.59 -8.88 -8.93
N LYS A 238 -16.34 -9.87 -8.41
CA LYS A 238 -17.60 -9.62 -7.68
C LYS A 238 -17.37 -8.79 -6.41
N THR A 239 -16.31 -9.09 -5.64
CA THR A 239 -16.00 -8.39 -4.38
C THR A 239 -15.49 -6.97 -4.61
N ILE A 240 -14.65 -6.75 -5.62
CA ILE A 240 -14.18 -5.44 -6.06
C ILE A 240 -15.38 -4.63 -6.56
N ASN A 241 -16.24 -5.18 -7.42
CA ASN A 241 -17.45 -4.49 -7.88
C ASN A 241 -18.39 -4.14 -6.72
N LYS A 242 -18.52 -5.02 -5.71
CA LYS A 242 -19.28 -4.77 -4.48
C LYS A 242 -18.64 -3.69 -3.59
N GLN A 243 -17.31 -3.63 -3.50
CA GLN A 243 -16.61 -2.57 -2.77
C GLN A 243 -16.62 -1.23 -3.52
N VAL A 244 -16.46 -1.23 -4.85
CA VAL A 244 -16.54 -0.03 -5.69
C VAL A 244 -17.96 0.56 -5.64
N SER A 245 -19.00 -0.28 -5.60
CA SER A 245 -20.38 0.16 -5.39
C SER A 245 -20.66 0.63 -3.95
N ASN A 246 -20.10 -0.03 -2.92
CA ASN A 246 -20.21 0.43 -1.52
C ASN A 246 -19.39 1.70 -1.21
N CYS A 247 -18.26 1.92 -1.89
CA CYS A 247 -17.48 3.16 -1.84
C CYS A 247 -18.24 4.35 -2.43
N ARG A 248 -19.26 4.11 -3.27
CA ARG A 248 -20.17 5.15 -3.76
C ARG A 248 -21.27 5.53 -2.73
N TYR A 249 -21.44 4.78 -1.64
CA TYR A 249 -22.55 4.96 -0.68
C TYR A 249 -22.21 4.94 0.81
N THR A 250 -20.95 4.90 1.22
CA THR A 250 -20.60 5.03 2.64
C THR A 250 -20.36 6.50 3.01
N ASN A 251 -21.47 7.23 3.23
CA ASN A 251 -21.48 8.25 4.28
C ASN A 251 -21.22 7.53 5.60
N HIS A 252 -19.96 7.36 5.98
CA HIS A 252 -19.61 6.97 7.35
C HIS A 252 -19.91 8.17 8.27
N ASN A 253 -21.18 8.33 8.62
CA ASN A 253 -21.58 8.84 9.91
C ASN A 253 -21.09 7.82 10.94
N ASN A 254 -19.84 7.97 11.38
CA ASN A 254 -19.38 7.69 12.75
C ASN A 254 -17.85 7.95 12.83
N ILE A 255 -17.51 9.03 13.55
CA ILE A 255 -16.25 9.24 14.31
C ILE A 255 -14.96 9.64 13.56
N MET A 256 -14.85 9.61 12.22
CA MET A 256 -13.60 10.03 11.55
C MET A 256 -13.60 11.45 10.98
N LEU A 257 -12.49 12.16 11.18
CA LEU A 257 -12.14 13.42 10.50
C LEU A 257 -12.32 13.28 8.97
N PRO A 258 -12.85 14.30 8.26
CA PRO A 258 -12.98 14.28 6.80
C PRO A 258 -11.66 13.89 6.11
N LYS A 259 -11.71 13.09 5.03
CA LYS A 259 -10.51 12.57 4.31
C LYS A 259 -9.46 13.65 3.99
N HIS A 260 -9.92 14.81 3.50
CA HIS A 260 -9.08 15.98 3.23
C HIS A 260 -8.37 16.50 4.50
N LYS A 261 -9.08 16.54 5.63
CA LYS A 261 -8.51 16.99 6.91
C LYS A 261 -7.42 16.03 7.37
N ILE A 262 -7.65 14.71 7.30
CA ILE A 262 -6.64 13.70 7.68
C ILE A 262 -5.34 13.90 6.90
N HIS A 263 -5.40 14.03 5.57
CA HIS A 263 -4.20 14.22 4.76
C HIS A 263 -3.46 15.53 5.10
N ASN A 264 -4.19 16.63 5.31
CA ASN A 264 -3.60 17.89 5.71
C ASN A 264 -2.95 17.80 7.10
N THR A 265 -3.62 17.18 8.08
CA THR A 265 -3.08 16.98 9.43
C THR A 265 -1.82 16.11 9.39
N ILE A 266 -1.78 15.03 8.59
CA ILE A 266 -0.56 14.22 8.40
C ILE A 266 0.57 15.08 7.80
N LYS A 267 0.27 15.90 6.80
CA LYS A 267 1.25 16.79 6.17
C LYS A 267 1.83 17.78 7.17
N LEU A 268 0.98 18.43 7.98
CA LEU A 268 1.40 19.37 9.03
C LEU A 268 2.20 18.68 10.13
N LEU A 269 1.80 17.47 10.54
CA LEU A 269 2.54 16.67 11.51
C LEU A 269 3.95 16.33 11.02
N LYS A 270 4.07 15.87 9.76
CA LYS A 270 5.39 15.60 9.17
C LYS A 270 6.27 16.84 9.18
N GLN A 271 5.74 17.99 8.76
CA GLN A 271 6.46 19.25 8.81
C GLN A 271 6.90 19.62 10.22
N LYS A 272 6.03 19.49 11.23
CA LYS A 272 6.38 19.75 12.64
C LYS A 272 7.47 18.82 13.14
N ILE A 273 7.38 17.52 12.83
CA ILE A 273 8.36 16.51 13.21
C ILE A 273 9.74 16.87 12.63
N ASP A 274 9.77 17.27 11.36
CA ASP A 274 11.01 17.63 10.67
C ASP A 274 11.60 18.95 11.20
N THR A 275 10.76 19.99 11.43
CA THR A 275 11.26 21.31 11.88
C THR A 275 11.70 21.33 13.34
N GLN A 276 11.21 20.40 14.16
CA GLN A 276 11.49 20.35 15.60
C GLN A 276 12.42 19.17 15.99
N ASP A 277 13.09 18.56 15.01
CA ASP A 277 14.01 17.42 15.21
C ASP A 277 13.41 16.33 16.12
N LEU A 278 12.22 15.88 15.75
CA LEU A 278 11.55 14.77 16.43
C LEU A 278 11.73 13.45 15.70
N ILE A 279 11.47 12.38 16.44
CA ILE A 279 11.33 11.06 15.86
C ILE A 279 10.03 10.40 16.32
N VAL A 280 9.39 9.70 15.39
CA VAL A 280 8.21 8.87 15.63
C VAL A 280 8.65 7.42 15.65
N THR A 281 8.30 6.69 16.69
CA THR A 281 8.56 5.25 16.80
C THR A 281 7.35 4.50 17.37
N SER A 282 7.38 3.18 17.30
CA SER A 282 6.34 2.30 17.84
C SER A 282 6.65 1.90 19.28
N ALA A 283 5.61 1.51 20.03
CA ALA A 283 5.76 0.86 21.33
C ALA A 283 5.88 -0.67 21.20
N ASP A 284 6.62 -1.32 22.09
CA ASP A 284 6.94 -2.76 22.04
C ASP A 284 5.73 -3.69 22.29
N LYS A 285 4.82 -3.34 23.21
CA LYS A 285 3.68 -4.21 23.60
C LYS A 285 2.30 -3.66 23.23
N ASN A 286 2.22 -2.37 22.95
CA ASN A 286 0.98 -1.71 22.53
C ASN A 286 1.18 -1.29 21.09
N ALA A 287 0.17 -1.41 20.23
CA ALA A 287 0.25 -0.94 18.84
C ALA A 287 0.26 0.61 18.74
N GLY A 288 0.85 1.27 19.74
CA GLY A 288 0.85 2.70 19.90
C GLY A 288 2.04 3.39 19.26
N LEU A 289 1.85 4.67 18.98
CA LEU A 289 2.85 5.60 18.47
C LEU A 289 3.48 6.37 19.63
N VAL A 290 4.77 6.63 19.52
CA VAL A 290 5.54 7.42 20.47
C VAL A 290 6.28 8.52 19.72
N ILE A 291 6.15 9.76 20.19
CA ILE A 291 6.95 10.89 19.71
C ILE A 291 7.95 11.25 20.79
N LEU A 292 9.21 11.44 20.40
CA LEU A 292 10.29 11.87 21.29
C LEU A 292 11.28 12.76 20.55
N ASN A 293 12.09 13.52 21.30
CA ASN A 293 13.16 14.31 20.71
C ASN A 293 14.19 13.35 20.09
N LYS A 294 14.65 13.69 18.87
CA LYS A 294 15.59 12.86 18.12
C LYS A 294 16.92 12.68 18.84
N ILE A 295 17.39 13.71 19.56
CA ILE A 295 18.61 13.66 20.36
C ILE A 295 18.48 12.63 21.48
N ASP A 296 17.37 12.65 22.24
CA ASP A 296 17.13 11.71 23.34
C ASP A 296 17.06 10.26 22.82
N TYR A 297 16.43 10.06 21.66
CA TYR A 297 16.37 8.77 20.99
C TYR A 297 17.76 8.26 20.58
N ILE A 298 18.59 9.13 19.99
CA ILE A 298 19.95 8.80 19.58
C ILE A 298 20.78 8.46 20.81
N ASN A 299 20.76 9.30 21.84
CA ASN A 299 21.54 9.10 23.08
C ASN A 299 21.15 7.80 23.79
N LYS A 300 19.85 7.50 23.94
CA LYS A 300 19.41 6.20 24.48
C LYS A 300 19.88 5.01 23.65
N THR A 301 19.96 5.18 22.33
CA THR A 301 20.45 4.13 21.42
C THR A 301 21.96 3.94 21.50
N LEU A 302 22.72 5.02 21.62
CA LEU A 302 24.17 4.97 21.80
C LEU A 302 24.53 4.40 23.19
N GLN A 303 23.82 4.79 24.25
CA GLN A 303 24.00 4.18 25.57
C GLN A 303 23.80 2.66 25.52
N PHE A 304 22.76 2.19 24.81
CA PHE A 304 22.58 0.76 24.60
C PHE A 304 23.76 0.12 23.84
N PHE A 305 24.35 0.83 22.86
CA PHE A 305 25.52 0.32 22.14
C PHE A 305 26.71 0.11 23.06
N ASP A 306 26.98 1.08 23.95
CA ASP A 306 28.05 1.00 24.94
C ASP A 306 27.85 -0.18 25.89
N GLU A 307 26.63 -0.38 26.40
CA GLU A 307 26.28 -1.49 27.29
C GLU A 307 26.40 -2.88 26.62
N ASN A 308 26.34 -2.96 25.29
CA ASN A 308 26.27 -4.23 24.54
C ASN A 308 27.47 -4.49 23.62
N ASN A 309 28.60 -3.79 23.81
CA ASN A 309 29.83 -3.95 23.02
C ASN A 309 29.62 -3.74 21.50
N ILE A 310 28.80 -2.75 21.14
CA ILE A 310 28.59 -2.35 19.75
C ILE A 310 29.50 -1.14 19.48
N THR A 311 30.38 -1.27 18.49
CA THR A 311 31.39 -0.25 18.19
C THR A 311 31.14 0.40 16.84
N GLU A 312 31.36 1.70 16.74
CA GLU A 312 31.40 2.42 15.46
C GLU A 312 32.58 1.93 14.61
N ILE A 313 32.36 1.79 13.31
CA ILE A 313 33.39 1.40 12.35
C ILE A 313 33.52 2.45 11.24
N PRO A 314 34.74 2.73 10.75
CA PRO A 314 34.96 3.84 9.82
C PRO A 314 34.46 3.54 8.41
N LYS A 315 34.37 2.26 8.03
CA LYS A 315 34.05 1.85 6.66
C LYS A 315 32.98 0.77 6.64
N ASN A 316 32.04 0.92 5.72
CA ASN A 316 30.99 -0.06 5.50
C ASN A 316 31.57 -1.42 5.01
N PRO A 317 31.37 -2.53 5.75
CA PRO A 317 31.92 -3.84 5.41
C PRO A 317 31.07 -4.59 4.36
N ILE A 318 29.96 -4.01 3.89
CA ILE A 318 28.98 -4.69 3.01
C ILE A 318 29.61 -5.34 1.78
N ASN A 319 30.53 -4.67 1.08
CA ASN A 319 31.13 -5.21 -0.14
C ASN A 319 31.99 -6.44 0.18
N LYS A 320 32.82 -6.36 1.23
CA LYS A 320 33.66 -7.47 1.69
C LYS A 320 32.79 -8.67 2.09
N PHE A 321 31.74 -8.42 2.86
CA PHE A 321 30.82 -9.46 3.29
C PHE A 321 30.01 -10.05 2.14
N SER A 322 29.52 -9.22 1.21
CA SER A 322 28.77 -9.68 0.04
C SER A 322 29.63 -10.56 -0.87
N ASN A 323 30.90 -10.21 -1.07
CA ASN A 323 31.83 -11.04 -1.83
C ASN A 323 32.05 -12.39 -1.15
N LYS A 324 32.21 -12.42 0.18
CA LYS A 324 32.29 -13.66 0.96
C LYS A 324 31.02 -14.52 0.80
N VAL A 325 29.84 -13.89 0.89
CA VAL A 325 28.55 -14.58 0.72
C VAL A 325 28.43 -15.17 -0.68
N ASN A 326 28.70 -14.36 -1.71
CA ASN A 326 28.63 -14.79 -3.11
C ASN A 326 29.60 -15.93 -3.42
N LYS A 327 30.84 -15.85 -2.91
CA LYS A 327 31.83 -16.91 -3.07
C LYS A 327 31.36 -18.21 -2.43
N THR A 328 30.85 -18.15 -1.19
CA THR A 328 30.37 -19.33 -0.47
C THR A 328 29.15 -19.96 -1.16
N ILE A 329 28.21 -19.15 -1.65
CA ILE A 329 27.05 -19.63 -2.43
C ILE A 329 27.52 -20.36 -3.70
N LEU A 330 28.55 -19.85 -4.37
CA LEU A 330 29.08 -20.46 -5.60
C LEU A 330 29.84 -21.77 -5.31
N GLU A 331 30.64 -21.81 -4.24
CA GLU A 331 31.30 -23.03 -3.77
C GLU A 331 30.29 -24.14 -3.42
N SER A 332 29.12 -23.76 -2.91
CA SER A 332 28.03 -24.70 -2.58
C SER A 332 27.01 -24.89 -3.71
N LYS A 333 27.33 -24.51 -4.96
CA LYS A 333 26.40 -24.55 -6.11
C LYS A 333 25.75 -25.93 -6.30
N THR A 334 26.56 -26.98 -6.32
CA THR A 334 26.10 -28.36 -6.54
C THR A 334 25.12 -28.81 -5.44
N THR A 335 25.41 -28.47 -4.19
CA THR A 335 24.53 -28.74 -3.04
C THR A 335 23.20 -27.99 -3.15
N LEU A 336 23.23 -26.73 -3.59
CA LEU A 336 22.01 -25.92 -3.78
C LEU A 336 21.14 -26.48 -4.92
N GLU A 337 21.76 -26.92 -6.01
CA GLU A 337 21.07 -27.54 -7.15
C GLU A 337 20.38 -28.86 -6.76
N LYS A 338 21.02 -29.68 -5.92
CA LYS A 338 20.40 -30.89 -5.34
C LYS A 338 19.15 -30.59 -4.53
N LEU A 339 19.11 -29.44 -3.86
CA LEU A 339 17.94 -28.94 -3.12
C LEU A 339 16.96 -28.16 -4.02
N ASN A 340 16.99 -28.41 -5.34
CA ASN A 340 16.13 -27.78 -6.35
C ASN A 340 16.17 -26.25 -6.33
N SER A 341 17.32 -25.67 -5.95
CA SER A 341 17.47 -24.23 -5.79
C SER A 341 18.56 -23.65 -6.67
N ASN A 342 18.25 -22.53 -7.30
CA ASN A 342 19.19 -21.84 -8.17
C ASN A 342 20.03 -20.82 -7.37
N PRO A 343 21.38 -20.91 -7.38
CA PRO A 343 22.25 -19.95 -6.72
C PRO A 343 21.97 -18.48 -7.10
N PHE A 344 21.54 -18.22 -8.35
CA PHE A 344 21.19 -16.88 -8.82
C PHE A 344 19.95 -16.29 -8.14
N ILE A 345 19.04 -17.13 -7.63
CA ILE A 345 17.85 -16.70 -6.88
C ILE A 345 18.23 -16.41 -5.42
N ILE A 346 19.05 -17.27 -4.83
CA ILE A 346 19.52 -17.15 -3.43
C ILE A 346 20.45 -15.95 -3.28
N LYS A 347 21.24 -15.63 -4.31
CA LYS A 347 22.11 -14.45 -4.31
C LYS A 347 21.30 -13.14 -4.24
N ASN A 348 21.67 -12.27 -3.30
CA ASN A 348 21.24 -10.89 -3.33
C ASN A 348 22.14 -10.09 -4.29
N ARG A 349 21.55 -9.58 -5.38
CA ARG A 349 22.30 -8.87 -6.45
C ARG A 349 22.58 -7.41 -6.12
N ASN A 350 21.74 -6.80 -5.29
CA ASN A 350 21.89 -5.42 -4.86
C ASN A 350 21.72 -5.35 -3.34
N PRO A 351 22.70 -5.86 -2.57
CA PRO A 351 22.58 -5.86 -1.13
C PRO A 351 22.67 -4.45 -0.57
N GLN A 352 21.78 -4.13 0.38
CA GLN A 352 21.86 -2.93 1.19
C GLN A 352 22.36 -3.23 2.59
N THR A 353 22.93 -2.20 3.23
CA THR A 353 23.42 -2.35 4.60
C THR A 353 22.21 -2.42 5.52
N PRO A 354 22.14 -3.41 6.42
CA PRO A 354 21.09 -3.42 7.42
C PRO A 354 21.08 -2.10 8.19
N PHE A 355 19.90 -1.60 8.58
CA PHE A 355 19.81 -0.40 9.41
C PHE A 355 19.11 -0.72 10.72
N LEU A 356 19.51 -0.05 11.78
CA LEU A 356 18.94 -0.21 13.10
C LEU A 356 17.94 0.91 13.38
N TYR A 357 16.78 0.53 13.92
CA TYR A 357 15.82 1.45 14.53
C TYR A 357 15.40 0.89 15.89
N SER A 358 14.95 1.76 16.78
CA SER A 358 14.66 1.43 18.17
C SER A 358 13.19 1.67 18.46
N ILE A 359 12.54 0.72 19.12
CA ILE A 359 11.17 0.89 19.65
C ILE A 359 11.21 1.05 21.17
N LEU A 360 10.20 1.67 21.78
CA LEU A 360 10.21 1.93 23.22
C LEU A 360 9.41 0.89 24.02
N LYS A 361 9.99 0.41 25.13
CA LYS A 361 9.29 -0.41 26.12
C LYS A 361 8.59 0.51 27.13
N LEU A 362 7.45 1.08 26.73
CA LEU A 362 6.68 2.01 27.57
C LEU A 362 6.26 1.44 28.93
N HIS A 363 6.09 0.12 29.02
CA HIS A 363 5.70 -0.60 30.24
C HIS A 363 6.83 -0.80 31.27
N LYS A 364 8.04 -0.29 30.99
CA LYS A 364 9.19 -0.35 31.90
C LYS A 364 9.60 1.05 32.33
N GLN A 365 10.16 1.17 33.53
CA GLN A 365 10.70 2.41 34.08
C GLN A 365 11.76 3.00 33.13
N ASN A 366 11.79 4.33 32.98
CA ASN A 366 12.67 5.08 32.07
C ASN A 366 12.48 4.79 30.56
N HIS A 367 11.49 3.97 30.22
CA HIS A 367 11.11 3.60 28.85
C HIS A 367 12.34 3.17 28.01
N PRO A 368 13.04 2.10 28.41
CA PRO A 368 14.22 1.63 27.70
C PRO A 368 13.86 1.28 26.26
N ILE A 369 14.83 1.50 25.38
CA ILE A 369 14.68 1.15 23.98
C ILE A 369 14.88 -0.35 23.76
N ARG A 370 14.30 -0.84 22.65
CA ARG A 370 14.58 -2.14 22.07
C ARG A 370 15.08 -1.90 20.64
N PRO A 371 16.38 -2.07 20.38
CA PRO A 371 16.89 -1.97 19.04
C PRO A 371 16.43 -3.14 18.18
N ILE A 372 16.13 -2.84 16.92
CA ILE A 372 15.73 -3.78 15.88
C ILE A 372 16.54 -3.47 14.63
N THR A 373 17.25 -4.47 14.11
CA THR A 373 17.96 -4.34 12.83
C THR A 373 17.07 -4.81 11.68
N ALA A 374 16.68 -3.89 10.81
CA ALA A 374 16.04 -4.19 9.53
C ALA A 374 17.08 -4.75 8.55
N SER A 375 16.93 -6.02 8.18
CA SER A 375 17.90 -6.77 7.36
C SER A 375 17.31 -7.35 6.06
N TYR A 376 16.16 -6.85 5.59
CA TYR A 376 15.40 -7.42 4.47
C TYR A 376 16.09 -7.28 3.10
N GLU A 377 17.06 -6.38 2.97
CA GLU A 377 17.87 -6.19 1.75
C GLU A 377 19.33 -6.57 1.94
N SER A 378 19.65 -7.25 3.04
CA SER A 378 21.03 -7.59 3.37
C SER A 378 21.61 -8.72 2.51
N PRO A 379 22.96 -8.86 2.46
CA PRO A 379 23.62 -9.92 1.69
C PRO A 379 23.09 -11.33 1.95
N THR A 380 22.75 -11.66 3.20
CA THR A 380 22.32 -13.00 3.60
C THR A 380 20.81 -13.20 3.62
N TYR A 381 19.99 -12.17 3.38
CA TYR A 381 18.54 -12.27 3.57
C TYR A 381 17.88 -13.41 2.78
N LYS A 382 18.15 -13.47 1.47
CA LYS A 382 17.59 -14.51 0.60
C LYS A 382 18.15 -15.90 0.93
N LEU A 383 19.42 -15.97 1.33
CA LEU A 383 20.06 -17.20 1.79
C LEU A 383 19.40 -17.71 3.08
N ALA A 384 19.21 -16.85 4.08
CA ALA A 384 18.52 -17.17 5.32
C ALA A 384 17.09 -17.66 5.07
N LYS A 385 16.35 -16.99 4.17
CA LYS A 385 15.00 -17.42 3.76
C LYS A 385 15.00 -18.80 3.11
N PHE A 386 15.98 -19.08 2.23
CA PHE A 386 16.15 -20.40 1.63
C PHE A 386 16.45 -21.46 2.70
N LEU A 387 17.43 -21.23 3.57
CA LEU A 387 17.77 -22.18 4.63
C LEU A 387 16.61 -22.43 5.60
N ASN A 388 15.83 -21.39 5.92
CA ASN A 388 14.60 -21.55 6.71
C ASN A 388 13.59 -22.46 6.02
N HIS A 389 13.39 -22.27 4.71
CA HIS A 389 12.53 -23.15 3.92
C HIS A 389 13.07 -24.58 3.89
N THR A 390 14.39 -24.76 3.75
CA THR A 390 15.04 -26.09 3.82
C THR A 390 14.76 -26.77 5.15
N LEU A 391 14.97 -26.09 6.29
CA LEU A 391 14.75 -26.70 7.60
C LEU A 391 13.27 -26.97 7.91
N THR A 392 12.38 -26.05 7.56
CA THR A 392 10.97 -26.12 7.95
C THR A 392 10.09 -26.90 6.99
N GLN A 393 10.38 -26.87 5.68
CA GLN A 393 9.53 -27.49 4.65
C GLN A 393 10.17 -28.74 4.04
N LEU A 394 11.47 -28.71 3.74
CA LEU A 394 12.14 -29.85 3.10
C LEU A 394 12.54 -30.90 4.12
N LEU A 395 13.17 -30.49 5.22
CA LEU A 395 13.53 -31.36 6.34
C LEU A 395 12.35 -31.59 7.29
N GLN A 396 11.37 -30.67 7.31
CA GLN A 396 10.20 -30.72 8.20
C GLN A 396 10.56 -30.81 9.69
N TYR A 397 11.64 -30.14 10.08
CA TYR A 397 12.10 -30.14 11.46
C TYR A 397 11.02 -29.61 12.41
N LYS A 398 10.75 -30.38 13.47
CA LYS A 398 9.88 -29.96 14.57
C LYS A 398 10.59 -30.25 15.89
N SER A 399 10.84 -29.21 16.68
CA SER A 399 11.31 -29.39 18.05
C SER A 399 10.20 -30.02 18.88
N HIS A 400 10.52 -31.12 19.56
CA HIS A 400 9.59 -31.84 20.43
C HIS A 400 9.11 -31.00 21.62
N GLN A 401 9.88 -29.98 22.03
CA GLN A 401 9.53 -29.08 23.13
C GLN A 401 8.80 -27.81 22.68
N SER A 402 8.56 -27.64 21.37
CA SER A 402 7.86 -26.46 20.86
C SER A 402 6.34 -26.63 20.88
N ILE A 403 5.64 -25.60 21.33
CA ILE A 403 4.18 -25.53 21.32
C ILE A 403 3.75 -24.57 20.20
N LYS A 404 2.78 -24.97 19.39
CA LYS A 404 2.34 -24.21 18.20
C LYS A 404 1.60 -22.93 18.57
N ASN A 405 0.72 -22.99 19.56
CA ASN A 405 -0.18 -21.89 19.93
C ASN A 405 -0.75 -22.04 21.35
N SER A 406 -1.48 -21.01 21.81
CA SER A 406 -2.11 -20.98 23.13
C SER A 406 -3.16 -22.08 23.33
N THR A 407 -3.88 -22.48 22.28
CA THR A 407 -4.88 -23.55 22.39
C THR A 407 -4.24 -24.91 22.64
N GLN A 408 -3.11 -25.21 21.98
CA GLN A 408 -2.33 -26.42 22.26
C GLN A 408 -1.75 -26.39 23.67
N LEU A 409 -1.29 -25.23 24.15
CA LEU A 409 -0.82 -25.07 25.52
C LEU A 409 -1.92 -25.43 26.54
N ILE A 410 -3.11 -24.85 26.38
CA ILE A 410 -4.26 -25.13 27.27
C ILE A 410 -4.61 -26.62 27.24
N HIS A 411 -4.68 -27.21 26.04
CA HIS A 411 -4.95 -28.64 25.90
C HIS A 411 -3.91 -29.52 26.59
N ASN A 412 -2.62 -29.18 26.48
CA ASN A 412 -1.55 -29.90 27.14
C ASN A 412 -1.63 -29.76 28.67
N ILE A 413 -1.93 -28.57 29.19
CA ILE A 413 -2.10 -28.35 30.64
C ILE A 413 -3.29 -29.16 31.18
N ASN A 414 -4.41 -29.18 30.45
CA ASN A 414 -5.59 -29.94 30.87
C ASN A 414 -5.31 -31.45 30.93
N LYS A 415 -4.39 -31.98 30.12
CA LYS A 415 -3.97 -33.40 30.19
C LYS A 415 -3.19 -33.77 31.44
N ILE A 416 -2.63 -32.79 32.15
CA ILE A 416 -1.85 -33.02 33.39
C ILE A 416 -2.79 -33.18 34.59
N THR A 417 -4.11 -32.97 34.42
CA THR A 417 -5.09 -33.12 35.50
C THR A 417 -5.38 -34.60 35.83
N PRO A 418 -5.60 -34.95 37.12
CA PRO A 418 -5.73 -34.06 38.28
C PRO A 418 -4.40 -33.60 38.87
N LEU A 419 -4.30 -32.31 39.18
CA LEU A 419 -3.17 -31.73 39.90
C LEU A 419 -3.37 -31.91 41.42
N GLN A 420 -2.30 -32.20 42.16
CA GLN A 420 -2.33 -32.23 43.61
C GLN A 420 -2.64 -30.83 44.18
N PRO A 421 -3.33 -30.70 45.33
CA PRO A 421 -3.73 -29.39 45.90
C PRO A 421 -2.60 -28.38 46.12
N ASN A 422 -1.36 -28.86 46.30
CA ASN A 422 -0.17 -28.04 46.56
C ASN A 422 0.74 -27.89 45.32
N SER A 423 0.19 -28.05 44.12
CA SER A 423 0.97 -27.95 42.87
C SER A 423 1.33 -26.49 42.59
N ILE A 424 2.59 -26.22 42.24
CA ILE A 424 3.10 -24.89 41.92
C ILE A 424 3.45 -24.82 40.43
N MET A 425 2.96 -23.79 39.74
CA MET A 425 3.38 -23.50 38.36
C MET A 425 4.55 -22.52 38.38
N ILE A 426 5.68 -22.93 37.79
CA ILE A 426 6.87 -22.10 37.65
C ILE A 426 7.02 -21.71 36.18
N SER A 427 7.25 -20.42 35.92
CA SER A 427 7.50 -19.89 34.59
C SER A 427 8.86 -19.20 34.54
N PHE A 428 9.67 -19.57 33.57
CA PHE A 428 10.98 -18.97 33.32
C PHE A 428 10.94 -18.15 32.03
N ASP A 429 11.49 -16.93 32.08
CA ASP A 429 11.69 -16.09 30.90
C ASP A 429 13.19 -15.90 30.66
N ILE A 430 13.64 -16.15 29.42
CA ILE A 430 15.07 -16.08 29.07
C ILE A 430 15.43 -14.63 28.74
N VAL A 431 16.33 -14.06 29.52
CA VAL A 431 16.86 -12.71 29.26
C VAL A 431 17.67 -12.69 27.97
N ASN A 432 17.27 -11.82 27.03
CA ASN A 432 17.96 -11.58 25.77
C ASN A 432 18.27 -12.86 24.96
N LEU A 433 17.28 -13.78 24.86
CA LEU A 433 17.40 -15.08 24.19
C LEU A 433 18.24 -15.04 22.91
N TYR A 434 17.91 -14.13 21.97
CA TYR A 434 18.51 -14.14 20.63
C TYR A 434 19.99 -13.77 20.57
N THR A 435 20.48 -12.91 21.46
CA THR A 435 21.90 -12.53 21.49
C THR A 435 22.75 -13.49 22.32
N ASN A 436 22.11 -14.37 23.07
CA ASN A 436 22.77 -15.36 23.92
C ASN A 436 22.71 -16.78 23.32
N ILE A 437 22.29 -16.94 22.06
CA ILE A 437 22.27 -18.25 21.38
C ILE A 437 23.72 -18.70 21.10
N PRO A 438 24.17 -19.86 21.63
CA PRO A 438 25.52 -20.37 21.37
C PRO A 438 25.61 -20.92 19.94
N ILE A 439 26.17 -20.11 19.03
CA ILE A 439 26.23 -20.45 17.59
C ILE A 439 26.97 -21.76 17.32
N HIS A 440 28.08 -22.03 18.01
CA HIS A 440 28.84 -23.27 17.83
C HIS A 440 28.00 -24.51 18.20
N ASN A 441 27.36 -24.49 19.38
CA ASN A 441 26.49 -25.58 19.81
C ASN A 441 25.28 -25.73 18.88
N THR A 442 24.74 -24.62 18.38
CA THR A 442 23.63 -24.62 17.40
C THR A 442 24.05 -25.31 16.10
N LEU A 443 25.25 -25.02 15.59
CA LEU A 443 25.80 -25.68 14.40
C LEU A 443 26.05 -27.17 14.62
N SER A 444 26.52 -27.56 15.82
CA SER A 444 26.69 -28.97 16.19
C SER A 444 25.36 -29.73 16.18
N ILE A 445 24.34 -29.17 16.85
CA ILE A 445 22.99 -29.75 16.88
C ILE A 445 22.41 -29.85 15.46
N LEU A 446 22.58 -28.81 14.65
CA LEU A 446 22.14 -28.81 13.26
C LEU A 446 22.86 -29.88 12.43
N SER A 447 24.16 -30.04 12.64
CA SER A 447 24.96 -31.11 12.02
C SER A 447 24.37 -32.47 12.34
N ASP A 448 24.14 -32.77 13.62
CA ASP A 448 23.58 -34.04 14.07
C ASP A 448 22.20 -34.30 13.46
N ILE A 449 21.33 -33.28 13.42
CA ILE A 449 20.01 -33.37 12.77
C ILE A 449 20.16 -33.72 11.29
N LEU A 450 21.04 -33.04 10.56
CA LEU A 450 21.22 -33.23 9.12
C LEU A 450 21.80 -34.61 8.79
N TYR A 451 22.77 -35.10 9.58
CA TYR A 451 23.36 -36.43 9.39
C TYR A 451 22.38 -37.56 9.75
N ASN A 452 21.60 -37.41 10.82
CA ASN A 452 20.68 -38.45 11.29
C ASN A 452 19.35 -38.49 10.52
N HIS A 453 19.07 -37.52 9.66
CA HIS A 453 17.81 -37.46 8.93
C HIS A 453 17.88 -38.17 7.55
N ASP A 454 17.84 -39.49 7.57
CA ASP A 454 18.00 -40.39 6.41
C ASP A 454 17.13 -40.05 5.20
N SER A 455 15.82 -39.82 5.40
CA SER A 455 14.89 -39.57 4.30
C SER A 455 15.25 -38.30 3.55
N PHE A 456 15.53 -37.21 4.27
CA PHE A 456 16.02 -35.95 3.71
C PHE A 456 17.30 -36.15 2.88
N ARG A 457 18.31 -36.85 3.43
CA ARG A 457 19.57 -37.10 2.70
C ARG A 457 19.36 -37.94 1.45
N LYS A 458 18.57 -39.01 1.53
CA LYS A 458 18.29 -39.91 0.38
C LYS A 458 17.47 -39.20 -0.69
N ASN A 459 16.43 -38.46 -0.32
CA ASN A 459 15.54 -37.74 -1.25
C ASN A 459 16.30 -36.74 -2.12
N PHE A 460 17.27 -36.02 -1.54
CA PHE A 460 18.07 -35.02 -2.25
C PHE A 460 19.48 -35.50 -2.62
N LYS A 461 19.78 -36.80 -2.42
CA LYS A 461 21.09 -37.42 -2.72
C LYS A 461 22.28 -36.63 -2.12
N LEU A 462 22.13 -36.23 -0.86
CA LEU A 462 23.13 -35.43 -0.13
C LEU A 462 24.25 -36.33 0.40
N ASN A 463 25.50 -35.92 0.16
CA ASN A 463 26.70 -36.54 0.71
C ASN A 463 27.25 -35.71 1.90
N PRO A 464 28.28 -36.19 2.62
CA PRO A 464 28.84 -35.43 3.74
C PRO A 464 29.33 -34.02 3.38
N ILE A 465 29.85 -33.82 2.17
CA ILE A 465 30.29 -32.50 1.68
C ILE A 465 29.10 -31.55 1.52
N ASP A 466 27.95 -32.06 1.06
CA ASP A 466 26.72 -31.27 0.97
C ASP A 466 26.23 -30.80 2.36
N ILE A 467 26.34 -31.66 3.38
CA ILE A 467 25.98 -31.29 4.75
C ILE A 467 26.93 -30.22 5.28
N GLN A 468 28.24 -30.36 5.05
CA GLN A 468 29.23 -29.34 5.42
C GLN A 468 28.97 -28.00 4.71
N ASN A 469 28.60 -28.03 3.43
CA ASN A 469 28.22 -26.85 2.67
C ASN A 469 26.99 -26.16 3.28
N LEU A 470 25.96 -26.92 3.67
CA LEU A 470 24.78 -26.37 4.35
C LEU A 470 25.12 -25.72 5.69
N LEU A 471 25.97 -26.36 6.50
CA LEU A 471 26.45 -25.81 7.77
C LEU A 471 27.25 -24.53 7.55
N LYS A 472 28.12 -24.49 6.54
CA LYS A 472 28.88 -23.29 6.15
C LYS A 472 27.97 -22.15 5.72
N LEU A 473 26.93 -22.46 4.93
CA LEU A 473 25.91 -21.48 4.53
C LEU A 473 25.11 -20.97 5.74
N PHE A 474 24.75 -21.85 6.68
CA PHE A 474 24.06 -21.46 7.92
C PHE A 474 24.94 -20.55 8.78
N ASP A 475 26.17 -20.98 9.07
CA ASP A 475 27.15 -20.18 9.82
C ASP A 475 27.30 -18.80 9.17
N LEU A 476 27.50 -18.75 7.85
CA LEU A 476 27.63 -17.51 7.10
C LEU A 476 26.47 -16.54 7.34
N THR A 477 25.23 -17.03 7.46
CA THR A 477 24.11 -16.15 7.81
C THR A 477 24.37 -15.48 9.15
N THR A 478 24.80 -16.21 10.18
CA THR A 478 25.00 -15.72 11.57
C THR A 478 26.10 -14.67 11.71
N GLN A 479 26.98 -14.54 10.70
CA GLN A 479 28.12 -13.63 10.73
C GLN A 479 27.79 -12.20 10.32
N GLN A 480 26.60 -11.94 9.79
CA GLN A 480 26.18 -10.59 9.43
C GLN A 480 25.91 -9.78 10.70
N ASN A 481 26.91 -9.04 11.20
CA ASN A 481 26.88 -8.36 12.50
C ASN A 481 27.07 -6.84 12.42
N PHE A 482 26.84 -6.24 11.26
CA PHE A 482 27.00 -4.81 11.02
C PHE A 482 25.70 -4.16 10.56
N PHE A 483 25.54 -2.88 10.85
CA PHE A 483 24.37 -2.10 10.46
C PHE A 483 24.68 -0.60 10.44
N THR A 484 23.75 0.18 9.90
CA THR A 484 23.76 1.65 9.96
C THR A 484 22.84 2.15 11.06
N PHE A 485 23.26 3.20 11.74
CA PHE A 485 22.42 3.97 12.66
C PHE A 485 22.86 5.43 12.60
N ASN A 486 21.90 6.37 12.48
CA ASN A 486 22.19 7.80 12.41
C ASN A 486 23.32 8.15 11.41
N SER A 487 23.24 7.60 10.18
CA SER A 487 24.22 7.77 9.10
C SER A 487 25.64 7.28 9.38
N LYS A 488 25.87 6.57 10.48
CA LYS A 488 27.15 5.93 10.85
C LYS A 488 27.07 4.41 10.76
N TYR A 489 28.21 3.75 10.66
CA TYR A 489 28.31 2.29 10.60
C TYR A 489 28.72 1.73 11.94
N TYR A 490 28.06 0.66 12.37
CA TYR A 490 28.35 -0.02 13.62
C TYR A 490 28.51 -1.52 13.39
N GLN A 491 29.26 -2.16 14.29
CA GLN A 491 29.43 -3.60 14.32
C GLN A 491 29.30 -4.11 15.75
N ASN A 492 28.60 -5.23 15.91
CA ASN A 492 28.53 -5.94 17.18
C ASN A 492 29.63 -6.99 17.25
N ALA A 493 30.48 -6.95 18.28
CA ALA A 493 31.50 -7.97 18.51
C ALA A 493 30.89 -9.37 18.73
N ARG A 494 29.70 -9.44 19.34
CA ARG A 494 28.95 -10.69 19.54
C ARG A 494 28.09 -10.99 18.31
N ARG A 495 28.28 -12.20 17.74
CA ARG A 495 27.38 -12.77 16.72
C ARG A 495 26.20 -13.44 17.43
N PRO A 496 24.97 -13.39 16.88
CA PRO A 496 24.47 -12.58 15.77
C PRO A 496 23.88 -11.23 16.26
N PRO A 497 23.68 -10.23 15.39
CA PRO A 497 23.08 -8.95 15.80
C PRO A 497 21.59 -9.09 16.17
N TYR A 498 21.13 -8.16 17.00
CA TYR A 498 19.72 -7.94 17.32
C TYR A 498 18.90 -7.77 16.03
N GLY A 499 18.08 -8.76 15.67
CA GLY A 499 17.29 -8.74 14.42
C GLY A 499 17.56 -9.91 13.48
N PHE A 500 18.49 -10.82 13.83
CA PHE A 500 18.64 -12.11 13.14
C PHE A 500 17.30 -12.84 12.97
N THR A 501 16.41 -12.70 13.94
CA THR A 501 15.06 -13.24 13.92
C THR A 501 14.14 -12.65 12.86
N HIS A 502 14.31 -11.40 12.43
CA HIS A 502 13.48 -10.80 11.38
C HIS A 502 13.86 -11.30 9.97
N GLN A 503 15.05 -11.88 9.80
CA GLN A 503 15.39 -12.60 8.56
C GLN A 503 14.68 -13.96 8.46
N TRP A 504 14.33 -14.59 9.59
CA TRP A 504 13.72 -15.92 9.65
C TRP A 504 12.20 -15.87 9.92
N ASN A 505 11.71 -14.83 10.60
CA ASN A 505 10.29 -14.51 10.78
C ASN A 505 9.89 -13.33 9.88
N SER A 506 9.79 -13.59 8.58
CA SER A 506 9.15 -12.66 7.63
C SER A 506 7.62 -12.58 7.80
N SER A 507 7.06 -13.14 8.87
CA SER A 507 5.61 -13.21 9.15
C SER A 507 5.14 -12.28 10.27
N GLN A 508 6.01 -11.52 10.94
CA GLN A 508 5.55 -10.65 12.04
C GLN A 508 5.52 -9.14 11.76
N HIS A 509 6.15 -8.63 10.69
CA HIS A 509 6.14 -7.18 10.40
C HIS A 509 5.91 -6.79 8.93
N PHE A 510 5.45 -7.71 8.07
CA PHE A 510 4.66 -7.28 6.91
C PHE A 510 3.20 -7.25 7.35
N HIS A 511 2.72 -6.08 7.75
CA HIS A 511 1.36 -5.56 7.51
C HIS A 511 1.20 -4.16 8.09
#